data_AF-A0AAV3RMJ4-F1
#
_entry.id   AF-A0AAV3RMJ4-F1
#
_cell.length_a   1.000
_cell.length_b   1.000
_cell.length_c   1.000
_cell.angle_alpha   90.00
_cell.angle_beta   90.00
_cell.angle_gamma   90.00
#
_symmetry.space_group_name_H-M   'P 1'
#
loop_
_entity.id
_entity.type
_entity.pdbx_description
1 polymer ?
#
loop_
_entity_poly.entity_id
_entity_poly.type
_entity_poly.pdbx_seq_one_letter_code
_entity_poly.pdbx_strand_id
1 'polypeptide(L)'
;MKPPERYKDVQKLIGCLARINGPEESLQEPIPEWTLYVDGARNNRGSGAGLLIYGPKLIEMEYALRFNFEASNNEAEYEALVAGLELVRALGVR
;
A
#
# COMPACT_ATOMS: atom_id res chain seq x y z
N MET A 1 -5.05 22.35 8.26
CA MET A 1 -4.19 21.77 7.20
C MET A 1 -5.13 21.22 6.13
N LYS A 2 -5.17 21.81 4.93
CA LYS A 2 -5.98 21.26 3.81
C LYS A 2 -5.19 20.11 3.19
N PRO A 3 -5.79 18.93 2.95
CA PRO A 3 -5.08 17.86 2.26
C PRO A 3 -4.81 18.31 0.82
N PRO A 4 -3.58 18.12 0.31
CA PRO A 4 -3.26 18.48 -1.07
C PRO A 4 -3.95 17.49 -2.03
N GLU A 5 -4.43 17.96 -3.18
CA GLU A 5 -5.07 17.16 -4.24
C GLU A 5 -4.11 16.18 -4.96
N ARG A 6 -3.19 15.53 -4.24
CA ARG A 6 -1.91 15.03 -4.77
C ARG A 6 -1.90 13.59 -5.27
N TYR A 7 -2.99 12.84 -5.15
CA TYR A 7 -3.01 11.42 -5.52
C TYR A 7 -3.57 11.13 -6.92
N LYS A 8 -3.76 12.16 -7.75
CA LYS A 8 -4.24 12.01 -9.13
C LYS A 8 -3.24 11.29 -10.05
N ASP A 9 -1.97 11.19 -9.64
CA ASP A 9 -0.89 10.55 -10.40
C ASP A 9 -0.34 9.30 -9.69
N VAL A 10 -1.22 8.42 -9.18
CA VAL A 10 -0.82 7.09 -8.69
C VAL A 10 -0.33 6.27 -9.88
N GLN A 11 0.98 6.20 -10.06
CA GLN A 11 1.58 5.27 -11.02
C GLN A 11 1.52 3.87 -10.42
N LYS A 12 0.85 2.95 -11.11
CA LYS A 12 0.97 1.51 -10.85
C LYS A 12 2.39 1.08 -11.20
N LEU A 13 3.32 1.18 -10.26
CA LEU A 13 4.62 0.56 -10.38
C LEU A 13 4.43 -0.95 -10.20
N ILE A 14 4.23 -1.66 -11.31
CA ILE A 14 4.47 -3.11 -11.36
C ILE A 14 5.99 -3.28 -11.31
N GLY A 15 6.55 -3.51 -10.13
CA GLY A 15 7.96 -3.85 -10.01
C GLY A 15 8.57 -3.59 -8.64
N CYS A 16 8.54 -4.59 -7.77
CA CYS A 16 9.72 -5.31 -7.28
C CYS A 16 9.31 -6.33 -6.21
N LEU A 17 8.87 -7.51 -6.66
CA LEU A 17 8.77 -8.69 -5.80
C LEU A 17 10.18 -9.17 -5.44
N ALA A 18 10.62 -8.95 -4.20
CA ALA A 18 11.57 -9.86 -3.58
C ALA A 18 10.76 -10.96 -2.87
N ARG A 19 10.25 -11.90 -3.68
CA ARG A 19 9.66 -13.14 -3.17
C ARG A 19 10.77 -13.98 -2.54
N ILE A 20 10.94 -13.89 -1.22
CA ILE A 20 11.72 -14.84 -0.44
C ILE A 20 10.75 -15.99 -0.11
N ASN A 21 10.76 -17.07 -0.91
CA ASN A 21 9.91 -18.22 -0.62
C ASN A 21 10.28 -18.81 0.75
N GLY A 22 9.31 -18.89 1.66
CA GLY A 22 9.29 -19.89 2.74
C GLY A 22 8.13 -20.86 2.47
N PRO A 23 8.29 -22.17 2.69
CA PRO A 23 7.19 -23.12 2.53
C PRO A 23 6.37 -23.11 3.83
N GLU A 24 5.08 -22.79 3.79
CA GLU A 24 4.10 -23.60 4.51
C GLU A 24 2.69 -23.24 4.07
N GLU A 25 2.11 -24.19 3.35
CA GLU A 25 0.67 -24.46 3.34
C GLU A 25 0.22 -24.71 4.79
N SER A 26 -0.02 -23.62 5.54
CA SER A 26 -0.48 -23.69 6.93
C SER A 26 -1.79 -22.91 7.04
N LEU A 27 -2.89 -23.67 6.97
CA LEU A 27 -4.24 -23.31 7.39
C LEU A 27 -4.57 -21.81 7.30
N GLN A 28 -4.51 -21.26 6.09
CA GLN A 28 -5.02 -19.92 5.86
C GLN A 28 -6.53 -20.05 5.90
N GLU A 29 -7.13 -19.89 7.08
CA GLU A 29 -8.58 -19.70 7.16
C GLU A 29 -8.93 -18.61 6.16
N PRO A 30 -9.91 -18.85 5.26
CA PRO A 30 -10.23 -17.87 4.23
C PRO A 30 -10.50 -16.55 4.93
N ILE A 31 -9.65 -15.54 4.70
CA ILE A 31 -9.81 -14.24 5.34
C ILE A 31 -11.19 -13.76 4.92
N PRO A 32 -12.18 -13.70 5.82
CA PRO A 32 -13.57 -13.51 5.43
C PRO A 32 -13.82 -12.08 4.91
N GLU A 33 -12.86 -11.18 5.14
CA GLU A 33 -12.94 -9.75 4.90
C GLU A 33 -11.67 -9.25 4.21
N TRP A 34 -11.74 -8.06 3.62
CA TRP A 34 -10.58 -7.45 2.99
C TRP A 34 -9.61 -6.88 4.03
N THR A 35 -8.32 -7.15 3.84
CA THR A 35 -7.24 -6.63 4.69
C THR A 35 -6.33 -5.72 3.87
N LEU A 36 -6.01 -4.54 4.41
CA LEU A 36 -5.07 -3.59 3.83
C LEU A 36 -3.84 -3.48 4.75
N TYR A 37 -2.67 -3.76 4.21
CA TYR A 37 -1.38 -3.45 4.82
C TYR A 37 -0.76 -2.25 4.13
N VAL A 38 -0.14 -1.38 4.92
CA VAL A 38 0.52 -0.16 4.46
C VAL A 38 1.87 -0.03 5.14
N ASP A 39 2.84 0.50 4.41
CA ASP A 39 4.17 0.82 4.92
C ASP A 39 4.66 2.10 4.25
N GLY A 40 5.10 3.07 5.03
CA GLY A 40 5.63 4.33 4.55
C GLY A 40 7.14 4.41 4.68
N ALA A 41 7.82 4.81 3.61
CA ALA A 41 9.27 4.90 3.62
C ALA A 41 9.78 6.25 3.15
N ARG A 42 10.92 6.67 3.69
CA ARG A 42 11.68 7.84 3.24
C ARG A 42 13.16 7.52 3.11
N ASN A 43 13.76 8.02 2.04
CA ASN A 43 15.21 8.09 1.85
C ASN A 43 15.65 9.49 1.35
N ASN A 44 16.93 9.64 1.04
CA ASN A 44 17.50 10.89 0.51
C ASN A 44 17.02 11.28 -0.90
N ARG A 45 16.36 10.37 -1.63
CA ARG A 45 15.78 10.59 -2.97
C ARG A 45 14.28 10.89 -2.93
N GLY A 46 13.67 10.85 -1.75
CA GLY A 46 12.26 11.16 -1.53
C GLY A 46 11.56 10.16 -0.59
N SER A 47 10.24 10.22 -0.57
CA SER A 47 9.37 9.35 0.21
C SER A 47 8.35 8.62 -0.67
N GLY A 48 7.72 7.61 -0.09
CA GLY A 48 6.72 6.79 -0.75
C GLY A 48 6.03 5.84 0.20
N ALA A 49 5.18 4.98 -0.36
CA ALA A 49 4.43 3.98 0.36
C ALA A 49 4.39 2.65 -0.39
N GLY A 50 4.46 1.56 0.35
CA GLY A 50 4.06 0.22 -0.09
C GLY A 50 2.64 -0.08 0.43
N LEU A 51 1.81 -0.68 -0.40
CA LEU A 51 0.47 -1.12 -0.04
C LEU A 51 0.27 -2.56 -0.49
N LEU A 52 -0.39 -3.35 0.34
CA LEU A 52 -0.77 -4.73 0.05
C LEU A 52 -2.24 -4.92 0.45
N ILE A 53 -3.08 -5.24 -0.53
CA ILE A 53 -4.50 -5.53 -0.30
C ILE A 53 -4.72 -7.02 -0.51
N TYR A 54 -5.24 -7.69 0.51
CA TYR A 54 -5.56 -9.10 0.50
C TYR A 54 -7.07 -9.29 0.71
N GLY A 55 -7.70 -10.14 -0.10
CA GLY A 55 -9.14 -10.36 -0.06
C GLY A 55 -9.56 -11.83 0.07
N PRO A 56 -10.86 -12.08 0.31
CA PRO A 56 -11.43 -13.42 0.53
C PRO A 56 -11.26 -14.40 -0.64
N LYS A 57 -10.91 -13.89 -1.83
CA LYS A 57 -10.65 -14.70 -3.03
C LYS A 57 -9.15 -14.93 -3.29
N LEU A 58 -8.30 -14.72 -2.27
CA LEU A 58 -6.83 -14.67 -2.41
C LEU A 58 -6.37 -13.68 -3.49
N ILE A 59 -7.14 -12.62 -3.73
CA ILE A 59 -6.72 -11.56 -4.63
C ILE A 59 -5.74 -10.69 -3.86
N GLU A 60 -4.49 -10.75 -4.27
CA GLU A 60 -3.39 -9.95 -3.76
C GLU A 60 -3.13 -8.80 -4.73
N MET A 61 -3.21 -7.56 -4.24
CA MET A 61 -2.85 -6.38 -5.02
C MET A 61 -1.76 -5.60 -4.29
N GLU A 62 -0.60 -5.52 -4.92
CA GLU A 62 0.55 -4.75 -4.44
C GLU A 62 0.65 -3.41 -5.18
N TYR A 63 0.86 -2.33 -4.42
CA TYR A 63 1.10 -1.00 -4.97
C TYR A 63 2.32 -0.35 -4.32
N ALA A 64 3.11 0.33 -5.13
CA ALA A 64 4.17 1.22 -4.66
C ALA A 64 3.88 2.64 -5.13
N LEU A 65 3.74 3.56 -4.17
CA LEU A 65 3.48 4.97 -4.39
C LEU A 65 4.76 5.76 -4.14
N ARG A 66 5.02 6.76 -4.99
CA ARG A 66 6.02 7.77 -4.72
C ARG A 66 5.32 9.07 -4.36
N PHE A 67 5.72 9.68 -3.25
CA PHE A 67 5.20 10.98 -2.88
C PHE A 67 5.97 12.09 -3.61
N ASN A 68 5.21 13.06 -4.14
CA ASN A 68 5.75 14.26 -4.80
C ASN A 68 6.11 15.36 -3.79
N PHE A 69 6.40 14.97 -2.55
CA PHE A 69 6.76 15.86 -1.45
C PHE A 69 7.74 15.14 -0.53
N GLU A 70 8.53 15.93 0.18
CA GLU A 70 9.37 15.39 1.24
C GLU A 70 8.51 15.07 2.47
N ALA A 71 8.77 13.93 3.09
CA ALA A 71 8.15 13.51 4.32
C ALA A 71 9.24 12.97 5.25
N SER A 72 9.09 13.14 6.56
CA SER A 72 9.79 12.32 7.54
C SER A 72 9.30 10.86 7.45
N ASN A 73 9.98 9.92 8.12
CA ASN A 73 9.55 8.52 8.12
C ASN A 73 8.12 8.40 8.67
N ASN A 74 7.82 9.05 9.80
CA ASN A 74 6.50 9.01 10.41
C ASN A 74 5.43 9.64 9.50
N GLU A 75 5.73 10.75 8.85
CA GLU A 75 4.81 11.35 7.87
C GLU A 75 4.58 10.42 6.67
N ALA A 76 5.61 9.71 6.19
CA ALA A 76 5.44 8.74 5.10
C ALA A 76 4.51 7.59 5.51
N GLU A 77 4.62 7.09 6.74
CA GLU A 77 3.74 6.04 7.30
C GLU A 77 2.28 6.51 7.37
N TYR A 78 2.05 7.72 7.88
CA TYR A 78 0.70 8.29 7.94
C TYR A 78 0.11 8.55 6.55
N GLU A 79 0.91 9.05 5.60
CA GLU A 79 0.46 9.26 4.22
C GLU A 79 0.25 7.93 3.47
N ALA A 80 1.02 6.89 3.79
CA ALA A 80 0.79 5.53 3.27
C ALA A 80 -0.59 5.01 3.68
N LEU A 81 -0.97 5.19 4.95
CA LEU A 81 -2.29 4.81 5.45
C LEU A 81 -3.41 5.58 4.75
N VAL A 82 -3.27 6.91 4.63
CA VAL A 82 -4.27 7.76 3.96
C VAL A 82 -4.45 7.35 2.50
N ALA A 83 -3.35 7.21 1.76
CA ALA A 83 -3.38 6.80 0.36
C ALA A 83 -3.94 5.38 0.18
N GLY A 84 -3.60 4.46 1.08
CA GLY A 84 -4.15 3.10 1.10
C GLY A 84 -5.67 3.08 1.30
N LEU A 85 -6.19 3.86 2.24
CA LEU A 85 -7.63 3.98 2.51
C LEU A 85 -8.39 4.60 1.31
N GLU A 86 -7.81 5.61 0.67
CA GLU A 86 -8.38 6.18 -0.54
C GLU A 86 -8.41 5.17 -1.69
N LEU A 87 -7.35 4.38 -1.85
CA LEU A 87 -7.25 3.35 -2.87
C LEU A 87 -8.30 2.25 -2.69
N VAL A 88 -8.43 1.67 -1.49
CA VAL A 88 -9.44 0.61 -1.24
C VAL A 88 -10.86 1.14 -1.45
N ARG A 89 -11.12 2.40 -1.07
CA ARG A 89 -12.40 3.06 -1.34
C ARG A 89 -12.67 3.22 -2.83
N ALA A 90 -11.67 3.62 -3.61
CA ALA A 90 -11.78 3.75 -5.06
C ALA A 90 -11.97 2.39 -5.77
N LEU A 91 -11.39 1.33 -5.23
CA LEU A 91 -11.54 -0.05 -5.71
C LEU A 91 -12.89 -0.69 -5.32
N GLY A 92 -13.69 -0.02 -4.46
CA GLY A 92 -14.96 -0.57 -3.98
C GLY A 92 -14.79 -1.75 -3.01
N VAL A 93 -13.61 -1.88 -2.42
CA VAL A 93 -13.29 -2.86 -1.38
C VAL A 93 -14.01 -2.46 -0.08
N ARG A 94 -14.55 -3.43 0.65
CA ARG A 94 -15.36 -3.22 1.87
C ARG A 94 -14.96 -4.17 2.98
#